data_AF-A0A163J2J0-F1
#
_entry.id   AF-A0A163J2J0-F1
#
_cell.length_a   1.000
_cell.length_b   1.000
_cell.length_c   1.000
_cell.angle_alpha   90.00
_cell.angle_beta   90.00
_cell.angle_gamma   90.00
#
_symmetry.space_group_name_H-M   'P 1'
#
loop_
_entity.id
_entity.type
_entity.pdbx_description
1 polymer ?
#
loop_
_entity_poly.entity_id
_entity_poly.type
_entity_poly.pdbx_seq_one_letter_code
_entity_poly.pdbx_strand_id
1 'polypeptide(L)'
;MCQPVANGGLGVLDPRTQQRTMQIRWLLPILDADRQGSFISTLPLHHLSLFPGAAPDPRQMLLFPEYCRDPLQEGLRSSRLWFAAFEAIPIVLDFCHHLRSTSQVLFTYDSLQGSIRLSVPHEISALPRLALVELYRDILARRIDLQPWLWTIIGCPFDPLSPCSYDPVVTRWLAAPFWTGSVSKTFRAYQLPGCLPPYRFPLSMIKSFWSAPMDPRSRTVWYKILSNKLPLQHLLAKMHPKDPRCVLCQAPEDAAHFIYLCPKKLLVWESVLATHLPMLFLQLQNYLDFLLHLRHPPGHFPLRRTLTLFSVIINNIWRSHWNFKINDVPFTPHTIIQIINRQFRSFPLF
;
A
#
# COMPACT_ATOMS: atom_id res chain seq x y z
N MET A 1 -13.85 -8.66 24.09
CA MET A 1 -13.56 -9.27 22.76
C MET A 1 -12.16 -9.89 22.63
N CYS A 2 -11.14 -9.44 23.38
CA CYS A 2 -9.77 -9.98 23.30
C CYS A 2 -9.41 -10.92 24.47
N GLN A 3 -10.24 -11.92 24.79
CA GLN A 3 -9.93 -12.91 25.83
C GLN A 3 -9.72 -14.31 25.24
N PRO A 4 -9.02 -15.22 25.96
CA PRO A 4 -8.89 -16.63 25.58
C PRO A 4 -10.27 -17.30 25.43
N VAL A 5 -10.38 -18.28 24.53
CA VAL A 5 -11.64 -19.00 24.23
C VAL A 5 -12.25 -19.61 25.51
N ALA A 6 -11.42 -20.08 26.43
CA ALA A 6 -11.85 -20.66 27.71
C ALA A 6 -12.66 -19.70 28.60
N ASN A 7 -12.52 -18.38 28.42
CA ASN A 7 -13.22 -17.35 29.18
C ASN A 7 -14.28 -16.62 28.34
N GLY A 8 -14.76 -17.24 27.25
CA GLY A 8 -15.81 -16.68 26.39
C GLY A 8 -15.33 -15.58 25.43
N GLY A 9 -14.03 -15.47 25.20
CA GLY A 9 -13.46 -14.58 24.17
C GLY A 9 -13.27 -15.26 22.80
N LEU A 10 -12.99 -14.49 21.75
CA LEU A 10 -12.91 -14.99 20.36
C LEU A 10 -11.63 -15.80 20.06
N GLY A 11 -10.71 -15.98 21.02
CA GLY A 11 -9.46 -16.71 20.77
C GLY A 11 -8.52 -16.04 19.77
N VAL A 12 -8.77 -14.77 19.42
CA VAL A 12 -7.88 -13.97 18.59
C VAL A 12 -6.56 -13.83 19.35
N LEU A 13 -5.45 -14.20 18.68
CA LEU A 13 -4.07 -14.11 19.15
C LEU A 13 -3.89 -12.94 20.12
N ASP A 14 -3.30 -13.22 21.30
CA ASP A 14 -2.98 -12.20 22.29
C ASP A 14 -2.39 -10.95 21.59
N PRO A 15 -2.96 -9.75 21.79
CA PRO A 15 -2.54 -8.54 21.09
C PRO A 15 -1.03 -8.28 21.18
N ARG A 16 -0.38 -8.65 22.30
CA ARG A 16 1.08 -8.52 22.44
C ARG A 16 1.81 -9.51 21.55
N THR A 17 1.36 -10.74 21.49
CA THR A 17 1.86 -11.80 20.59
C THR A 17 1.64 -11.45 19.12
N GLN A 18 0.46 -10.90 18.78
CA GLN A 18 0.16 -10.41 17.43
C GLN A 18 1.08 -9.25 17.04
N GLN A 19 1.32 -8.31 17.96
CA GLN A 19 2.21 -7.17 17.72
C GLN A 19 3.67 -7.62 17.57
N ARG A 20 4.15 -8.54 18.39
CA ARG A 20 5.49 -9.16 18.26
C ARG A 20 5.65 -9.92 16.95
N THR A 21 4.64 -10.68 16.53
CA THR A 21 4.65 -11.41 15.25
C THR A 21 4.67 -10.45 14.05
N MET A 22 3.94 -9.34 14.14
CA MET A 22 4.01 -8.27 13.13
C MET A 22 5.41 -7.64 13.11
N GLN A 23 5.99 -7.31 14.26
CA GLN A 23 7.35 -6.77 14.36
C GLN A 23 8.38 -7.72 13.73
N ILE A 24 8.32 -9.03 14.02
CA ILE A 24 9.21 -10.05 13.41
C ILE A 24 9.06 -10.09 11.88
N ARG A 25 7.83 -10.03 11.36
CA ARG A 25 7.57 -10.00 9.90
C ARG A 25 8.20 -8.79 9.21
N TRP A 26 8.34 -7.66 9.92
CA TRP A 26 9.01 -6.46 9.41
C TRP A 26 10.52 -6.48 9.57
N LEU A 27 11.02 -7.23 10.56
CA LEU A 27 12.45 -7.44 10.78
C LEU A 27 13.05 -8.40 9.75
N LEU A 28 12.32 -9.44 9.33
CA LEU A 28 12.83 -10.43 8.38
C LEU A 28 13.41 -9.81 7.09
N PRO A 29 12.75 -8.84 6.41
CA PRO A 29 13.33 -8.16 5.25
C PRO A 29 14.58 -7.30 5.52
N ILE A 30 14.87 -7.00 6.78
CA ILE A 30 16.05 -6.23 7.21
C ILE A 30 17.17 -7.19 7.61
N LEU A 31 16.80 -8.28 8.27
CA LEU A 31 17.71 -9.36 8.67
C LEU A 31 18.21 -10.16 7.46
N ASP A 32 17.40 -10.21 6.40
CA ASP A 32 17.71 -10.81 5.10
C ASP A 32 18.24 -9.72 4.15
N ALA A 33 19.44 -9.20 4.46
CA ALA A 33 20.08 -8.09 3.73
C ALA A 33 20.33 -8.40 2.24
N ASP A 34 20.41 -9.69 1.87
CA ASP A 34 20.60 -10.16 0.51
C ASP A 34 19.35 -9.99 -0.37
N ARG A 35 18.17 -9.80 0.24
CA ARG A 35 16.93 -9.52 -0.51
C ARG A 35 16.76 -8.03 -0.78
N GLN A 36 17.47 -7.56 -1.80
CA GLN A 36 17.42 -6.18 -2.33
C GLN A 36 16.04 -5.71 -2.87
N GLY A 37 14.96 -6.47 -2.68
CA GLY A 37 13.63 -6.17 -3.22
C GLY A 37 12.70 -5.38 -2.30
N SER A 38 13.06 -5.12 -1.05
CA SER A 38 12.17 -4.49 -0.08
C SER A 38 12.43 -3.00 0.07
N PHE A 39 11.39 -2.17 -0.04
CA PHE A 39 11.48 -0.72 0.27
C PHE A 39 11.96 -0.45 1.71
N ILE A 40 11.85 -1.46 2.57
CA ILE A 40 12.23 -1.42 3.98
C ILE A 40 13.74 -1.47 4.15
N SER A 41 14.53 -2.05 3.23
CA SER A 41 16.00 -2.05 3.35
C SER A 41 16.60 -0.79 2.73
N THR A 42 16.01 -0.25 1.67
CA THR A 42 16.48 0.98 1.01
C THR A 42 16.40 2.22 1.91
N LEU A 43 15.34 2.35 2.71
CA LEU A 43 15.15 3.51 3.59
C LEU A 43 16.19 3.58 4.73
N PRO A 44 16.44 2.50 5.50
CA PRO A 44 17.55 2.39 6.44
C PRO A 44 18.92 2.61 5.82
N LEU A 45 19.19 2.07 4.63
CA LEU A 45 20.48 2.28 3.94
C LEU A 45 20.70 3.75 3.58
N HIS A 46 19.66 4.41 3.06
CA HIS A 46 19.72 5.85 2.81
C HIS A 46 19.92 6.65 4.11
N HIS A 47 19.21 6.28 5.18
CA HIS A 47 19.38 6.90 6.49
C HIS A 47 20.80 6.73 7.04
N LEU A 48 21.36 5.52 6.99
CA LEU A 48 22.74 5.23 7.40
C LEU A 48 23.77 5.98 6.55
N SER A 49 23.50 6.23 5.26
CA SER A 49 24.37 7.03 4.39
C SER A 49 24.51 8.50 4.82
N LEU A 50 23.61 8.98 5.67
CA LEU A 50 23.70 10.32 6.26
C LEU A 50 24.64 10.37 7.47
N PHE A 51 25.10 9.22 7.98
CA PHE A 51 26.05 9.12 9.08
C PHE A 51 27.47 8.89 8.56
N PRO A 52 28.41 9.82 8.81
CA PRO A 52 29.81 9.62 8.45
C PRO A 52 30.38 8.37 9.13
N GLY A 53 30.90 7.42 8.34
CA GLY A 53 31.57 6.22 8.85
C GLY A 53 30.65 5.06 9.28
N ALA A 54 29.33 5.19 9.10
CA ALA A 54 28.40 4.06 9.27
C ALA A 54 28.59 3.03 8.16
N ALA A 55 28.39 1.75 8.46
CA ALA A 55 28.49 0.70 7.46
C ALA A 55 27.11 0.44 6.79
N PRO A 56 27.08 -0.10 5.55
CA PRO A 56 25.89 -0.31 4.72
C PRO A 56 25.07 -1.52 5.17
N ASP A 57 24.78 -1.63 6.47
CA ASP A 57 23.97 -2.70 6.99
C ASP A 57 22.78 -2.17 7.80
N PRO A 58 21.54 -2.34 7.31
CA PRO A 58 20.35 -1.84 8.00
C PRO A 58 20.15 -2.50 9.38
N ARG A 59 20.80 -3.63 9.67
CA ARG A 59 20.79 -4.31 10.98
C ARG A 59 21.56 -3.52 12.04
N GLN A 60 22.43 -2.57 11.68
CA GLN A 60 23.11 -1.70 12.63
C GLN A 60 22.12 -0.83 13.41
N MET A 61 21.00 -0.43 12.80
CA MET A 61 19.96 0.33 13.47
C MET A 61 19.25 -0.46 14.59
N LEU A 62 19.34 -1.80 14.56
CA LEU A 62 18.88 -2.66 15.64
C LEU A 62 19.89 -2.62 16.80
N LEU A 63 21.17 -2.81 16.48
CA LEU A 63 22.22 -2.97 17.50
C LEU A 63 22.60 -1.65 18.18
N PHE A 64 22.52 -0.54 17.45
CA PHE A 64 22.98 0.79 17.83
C PHE A 64 21.82 1.80 17.71
N PRO A 65 20.96 1.92 18.74
CA PRO A 65 19.90 2.92 18.84
C PRO A 65 20.29 4.37 18.51
N GLU A 66 21.55 4.74 18.65
CA GLU A 66 22.11 6.02 18.23
C GLU A 66 21.93 6.28 16.72
N TYR A 67 22.01 5.25 15.88
CA TYR A 67 21.73 5.37 14.44
C TYR A 67 20.25 5.53 14.13
N CYS A 68 19.35 5.35 15.12
CA CYS A 68 17.94 5.67 14.96
C CYS A 68 17.63 7.15 15.21
N ARG A 69 18.58 7.97 15.71
CA ARG A 69 18.39 9.38 16.10
C ARG A 69 19.02 10.33 15.07
N ASP A 70 18.34 11.42 14.69
CA ASP A 70 18.67 12.38 13.59
C ASP A 70 18.56 11.83 12.15
N PRO A 71 18.71 12.60 11.05
CA PRO A 71 18.13 13.89 10.64
C PRO A 71 16.76 13.76 9.93
N LEU A 72 16.28 12.53 9.68
CA LEU A 72 14.99 12.23 9.05
C LEU A 72 13.82 12.10 10.05
N GLN A 73 14.05 12.46 11.31
CA GLN A 73 13.09 12.38 12.42
C GLN A 73 12.13 13.59 12.55
N GLU A 74 12.05 14.47 11.55
CA GLU A 74 11.06 15.56 11.54
C GLU A 74 9.65 15.03 11.85
N GLY A 75 8.92 15.71 12.74
CA GLY A 75 7.71 15.20 13.40
C GLY A 75 6.56 14.79 12.48
N LEU A 76 6.63 15.11 11.18
CA LEU A 76 5.61 14.81 10.16
C LEU A 76 5.98 13.62 9.27
N ARG A 77 7.17 13.02 9.39
CA ARG A 77 7.62 11.94 8.51
C ARG A 77 7.25 10.57 9.06
N SER A 78 6.80 9.69 8.16
CA SER A 78 6.43 8.32 8.52
C SER A 78 7.59 7.53 9.13
N SER A 79 8.85 7.87 8.79
CA SER A 79 10.11 7.31 9.31
C SER A 79 10.19 7.23 10.83
N ARG A 80 9.62 8.21 11.55
CA ARG A 80 9.58 8.21 13.02
C ARG A 80 8.88 6.99 13.61
N LEU A 81 7.82 6.49 12.96
CA LEU A 81 7.12 5.29 13.40
C LEU A 81 7.96 4.02 13.20
N TRP A 82 8.86 4.03 12.22
CA TRP A 82 9.77 2.91 11.95
C TRP A 82 10.90 2.89 12.99
N PHE A 83 11.52 4.05 13.23
CA PHE A 83 12.56 4.19 14.26
C PHE A 83 12.04 3.89 15.66
N ALA A 84 10.86 4.39 16.02
CA ALA A 84 10.21 4.03 17.29
C ALA A 84 9.90 2.53 17.38
N ALA A 85 9.59 1.87 16.26
CA ALA A 85 9.41 0.42 16.23
C ALA A 85 10.73 -0.34 16.42
N PHE A 86 11.84 0.15 15.85
CA PHE A 86 13.19 -0.39 16.05
C PHE A 86 13.65 -0.27 17.49
N GLU A 87 13.52 0.91 18.10
CA GLU A 87 13.85 1.13 19.51
C GLU A 87 12.97 0.29 20.46
N ALA A 88 11.72 0.01 20.06
CA ALA A 88 10.79 -0.80 20.84
C ALA A 88 10.98 -2.31 20.64
N ILE A 89 11.84 -2.76 19.72
CA ILE A 89 12.19 -4.18 19.61
C ILE A 89 13.17 -4.47 20.73
N PRO A 90 12.77 -5.25 21.75
CA PRO A 90 13.69 -5.63 22.78
C PRO A 90 14.63 -6.65 22.12
N ILE A 91 15.85 -6.24 21.80
CA ILE A 91 16.93 -7.17 21.48
C ILE A 91 17.31 -7.82 22.80
N VAL A 92 16.40 -8.64 23.31
CA VAL A 92 16.68 -9.57 24.40
C VAL A 92 17.52 -10.65 23.75
N LEU A 93 18.82 -10.46 23.81
CA LEU A 93 19.73 -11.58 23.70
C LEU A 93 19.53 -12.33 25.01
N ASP A 94 18.74 -13.40 24.98
CA ASP A 94 18.49 -14.26 26.14
C ASP A 94 19.80 -15.01 26.45
N PHE A 95 20.71 -14.31 27.12
CA PHE A 95 21.88 -14.90 27.72
C PHE A 95 21.43 -15.58 29.01
N CYS A 96 21.20 -16.89 28.92
CA CYS A 96 20.97 -17.82 30.04
C CYS A 96 20.50 -17.15 31.34
N HIS A 97 19.18 -17.01 31.52
CA HIS A 97 18.45 -16.72 32.77
C HIS A 97 18.88 -15.55 33.68
N HIS A 98 19.99 -14.84 33.45
CA HIS A 98 20.56 -13.98 34.49
C HIS A 98 20.98 -12.56 34.10
N LEU A 99 21.02 -12.16 32.82
CA LEU A 99 21.28 -10.76 32.49
C LEU A 99 20.44 -10.25 31.31
N ARG A 100 19.48 -9.37 31.60
CA ARG A 100 18.87 -8.48 30.61
C ARG A 100 19.83 -7.31 30.40
N SER A 101 20.63 -7.33 29.34
CA SER A 101 21.46 -6.20 28.94
C SER A 101 21.18 -5.81 27.50
N THR A 102 21.29 -4.52 27.20
CA THR A 102 21.10 -3.95 25.85
C THR A 102 22.28 -4.32 24.94
N SER A 103 22.01 -4.58 23.66
CA SER A 103 23.01 -4.96 22.63
C SER A 103 24.25 -4.04 22.59
N GLN A 104 24.06 -2.76 22.86
CA GLN A 104 25.11 -1.72 22.92
C GLN A 104 26.21 -2.00 23.95
N VAL A 105 25.92 -2.80 24.98
CA VAL A 105 26.90 -3.11 26.04
C VAL A 105 27.86 -4.22 25.60
N LEU A 106 27.43 -5.08 24.68
CA LEU A 106 28.13 -6.31 24.31
C LEU A 106 28.77 -6.27 22.93
N PHE A 107 28.30 -5.40 22.04
CA PHE A 107 28.82 -5.27 20.68
C PHE A 107 29.32 -3.85 20.44
N THR A 108 30.46 -3.76 19.75
CA THR A 108 31.03 -2.50 19.27
C THR A 108 31.33 -2.61 17.77
N TYR A 109 31.22 -1.49 17.07
CA TYR A 109 31.67 -1.39 15.70
C TYR A 109 33.18 -1.16 15.69
N ASP A 110 33.92 -2.04 15.01
CA ASP A 110 35.35 -1.91 14.79
C ASP A 110 35.57 -1.21 13.45
N SER A 111 35.93 0.06 13.50
CA SER A 111 36.16 0.87 12.30
C SER A 111 37.42 0.47 11.52
N LEU A 112 38.37 -0.25 12.13
CA LEU A 112 39.58 -0.73 11.46
C LEU A 112 39.30 -1.99 10.64
N GLN A 113 38.47 -2.88 11.18
CA GLN A 113 38.06 -4.11 10.50
C GLN A 113 36.77 -3.92 9.69
N GLY A 114 36.10 -2.77 9.82
CA GLY A 114 34.81 -2.49 9.22
C GLY A 114 33.74 -3.49 9.64
N SER A 115 33.80 -4.06 10.85
CA SER A 115 32.92 -5.16 11.26
C SER A 115 32.38 -4.97 12.67
N ILE A 116 31.31 -5.68 13.02
CA ILE A 116 30.82 -5.73 14.39
C ILE A 116 31.64 -6.78 15.16
N ARG A 117 32.10 -6.43 16.35
CA ARG A 117 32.77 -7.36 17.25
C ARG A 117 32.19 -7.30 18.66
N LEU A 118 32.51 -8.32 19.45
CA LEU A 118 32.24 -8.29 20.88
C LEU A 118 33.10 -7.21 21.55
N SER A 119 32.49 -6.45 22.45
CA SER A 119 33.19 -5.50 23.31
C SER A 119 34.12 -6.27 24.25
N VAL A 120 35.34 -5.78 24.43
CA VAL A 120 36.33 -6.43 25.30
C VAL A 120 36.11 -6.02 26.77
N PRO A 121 36.53 -6.82 27.77
CA PRO A 121 36.18 -6.60 29.18
C PRO A 121 36.56 -5.24 29.78
N HIS A 122 37.48 -4.50 29.15
CA HIS A 122 37.88 -3.17 29.57
C HIS A 122 37.07 -2.03 28.91
N GLU A 123 36.36 -2.31 27.82
CA GLU A 123 35.44 -1.38 27.14
C GLU A 123 34.07 -1.31 27.82
N ILE A 124 33.74 -2.29 28.68
CA ILE A 124 32.42 -2.44 29.27
C ILE A 124 32.43 -2.00 30.73
N SER A 125 31.83 -0.84 31.00
CA SER A 125 31.75 -0.24 32.34
C SER A 125 30.48 -0.61 33.13
N ALA A 126 29.46 -1.13 32.44
CA ALA A 126 28.12 -1.33 32.98
C ALA A 126 27.84 -2.72 33.58
N LEU A 127 28.75 -3.68 33.43
CA LEU A 127 28.57 -5.08 33.87
C LEU A 127 29.73 -5.56 34.75
N PRO A 128 29.50 -6.46 35.72
CA PRO A 128 30.58 -7.07 36.50
C PRO A 128 31.56 -7.79 35.57
N ARG A 129 32.87 -7.49 35.68
CA ARG A 129 33.92 -8.06 34.82
C ARG A 129 33.90 -9.59 34.75
N LEU A 130 33.58 -10.26 35.87
CA LEU A 130 33.47 -11.72 35.95
C LEU A 130 32.35 -12.28 35.07
N ALA A 131 31.15 -11.69 35.14
CA ALA A 131 29.99 -12.09 34.33
C ALA A 131 30.23 -11.89 32.82
N LEU A 132 30.99 -10.86 32.44
CA LEU A 132 31.38 -10.61 31.07
C LEU A 132 32.40 -11.63 30.53
N VAL A 133 33.38 -12.01 31.34
CA VAL A 133 34.39 -13.00 30.96
C VAL A 133 33.76 -14.38 30.80
N GLU A 134 32.83 -14.75 31.68
CA GLU A 134 32.05 -15.98 31.57
C GLU A 134 31.17 -15.97 30.31
N LEU A 135 30.45 -14.88 30.07
CA LEU A 135 29.62 -14.71 28.88
C LEU A 135 30.44 -14.78 27.59
N TYR A 136 31.58 -14.10 27.54
CA TYR A 136 32.50 -14.12 26.40
C TYR A 136 33.00 -15.54 26.12
N ARG A 137 33.37 -16.27 27.18
CA ARG A 137 33.79 -17.68 27.09
C ARG A 137 32.65 -18.58 26.61
N ASP A 138 31.43 -18.37 27.08
CA ASP A 138 30.27 -19.19 26.73
C ASP A 138 29.77 -18.92 25.30
N ILE A 139 29.87 -17.69 24.79
CA ILE A 139 29.61 -17.35 23.39
C ILE A 139 30.65 -18.01 22.47
N LEU A 140 31.94 -17.90 22.80
CA LEU A 140 33.01 -18.53 22.02
C LEU A 140 32.93 -20.06 22.06
N ALA A 141 32.52 -20.63 23.19
CA ALA A 141 32.29 -22.06 23.36
C ALA A 141 30.96 -22.56 22.77
N ARG A 142 30.16 -21.68 22.13
CA ARG A 142 28.80 -21.97 21.60
C ARG A 142 27.86 -22.62 22.62
N ARG A 143 28.03 -22.30 23.90
CA ARG A 143 27.10 -22.72 24.97
C ARG A 143 25.86 -21.83 25.00
N ILE A 144 25.94 -20.67 24.37
CA ILE A 144 24.87 -19.70 24.20
C ILE A 144 24.57 -19.59 22.71
N ASP A 145 23.33 -19.88 22.35
CA ASP A 145 22.85 -19.70 20.99
C ASP A 145 22.49 -18.23 20.73
N LEU A 146 23.35 -17.54 19.98
CA LEU A 146 22.99 -16.28 19.35
C LEU A 146 22.03 -16.53 18.19
N GLN A 147 21.23 -15.51 17.86
CA GLN A 147 20.39 -15.56 16.68
C GLN A 147 21.24 -15.82 15.43
N PRO A 148 20.84 -16.71 14.50
CA PRO A 148 21.68 -17.11 13.36
C PRO A 148 22.19 -15.94 12.50
N TRP A 149 21.39 -14.89 12.34
CA TRP A 149 21.78 -13.69 11.58
C TRP A 149 22.91 -12.90 12.25
N LEU A 150 23.06 -12.97 13.57
CA LEU A 150 24.10 -12.24 14.31
C LEU A 150 25.49 -12.82 14.02
N TRP A 151 25.58 -14.13 13.80
CA TRP A 151 26.82 -14.78 13.36
C TRP A 151 27.26 -14.34 11.95
N THR A 152 26.32 -13.89 11.12
CA THR A 152 26.64 -13.42 9.76
C THR A 152 27.23 -12.02 9.71
N ILE A 153 27.22 -11.29 10.83
CA ILE A 153 27.73 -9.91 10.93
C ILE A 153 28.91 -9.77 11.88
N ILE A 154 29.10 -10.69 12.83
CA ILE A 154 30.25 -10.67 13.72
C ILE A 154 31.51 -11.06 12.92
N GLY A 155 32.51 -10.17 12.90
CA GLY A 155 33.79 -10.40 12.23
C GLY A 155 33.74 -10.43 10.70
N CYS A 156 32.59 -10.17 10.08
CA CYS A 156 32.47 -9.99 8.64
C CYS A 156 32.65 -8.50 8.29
N PRO A 157 33.64 -8.14 7.46
CA PRO A 157 33.84 -6.75 7.05
C PRO A 157 32.66 -6.28 6.20
N PHE A 158 32.15 -5.09 6.49
CA PHE A 158 31.18 -4.39 5.69
C PHE A 158 31.88 -3.56 4.63
N ASP A 159 31.35 -3.58 3.41
CA ASP A 159 31.82 -2.69 2.34
C ASP A 159 31.52 -1.21 2.68
N PRO A 160 32.19 -0.22 2.09
CA PRO A 160 31.81 1.18 2.24
C PRO A 160 30.43 1.47 1.61
N LEU A 161 29.63 2.35 2.25
CA LEU A 161 28.35 2.83 1.70
C LEU A 161 28.56 3.50 0.33
N SER A 162 27.98 2.91 -0.73
CA SER A 162 27.76 3.64 -1.98
C SER A 162 26.67 4.69 -1.80
N PRO A 163 26.73 5.86 -2.47
CA PRO A 163 25.68 6.86 -2.39
C PRO A 163 24.35 6.27 -2.87
N CYS A 164 23.46 5.99 -1.93
CA CYS A 164 22.16 5.39 -2.20
C CYS A 164 21.11 6.51 -2.32
N SER A 165 20.67 6.79 -3.55
CA SER A 165 19.58 7.74 -3.79
C SER A 165 18.22 7.10 -3.55
N TYR A 166 17.31 7.85 -2.94
CA TYR A 166 15.91 7.48 -2.77
C TYR A 166 15.09 7.68 -4.06
N ASP A 167 15.65 8.37 -5.07
CA ASP A 167 14.94 8.75 -6.30
C ASP A 167 14.37 7.54 -7.06
N PRO A 168 15.08 6.43 -7.29
CA PRO A 168 14.52 5.31 -8.04
C PRO A 168 13.28 4.69 -7.37
N VAL A 169 13.25 4.67 -6.03
CA VAL A 169 12.10 4.17 -5.26
C VAL A 169 10.96 5.18 -5.29
N VAL A 170 11.26 6.47 -5.14
CA VAL A 170 10.28 7.56 -5.24
C VAL A 170 9.66 7.61 -6.63
N THR A 171 10.47 7.58 -7.69
CA THR A 171 10.01 7.54 -9.08
C THR A 171 9.12 6.32 -9.31
N ARG A 172 9.49 5.14 -8.78
CA ARG A 172 8.66 3.93 -8.88
C ARG A 172 7.35 4.04 -8.08
N TRP A 173 7.37 4.70 -6.93
CA TRP A 173 6.18 4.95 -6.12
C TRP A 173 5.25 5.98 -6.77
N LEU A 174 5.79 7.09 -7.26
CA LEU A 174 5.06 8.12 -7.99
C LEU A 174 4.50 7.60 -9.32
N ALA A 175 5.21 6.68 -9.97
CA ALA A 175 4.72 5.99 -11.17
C ALA A 175 3.68 4.90 -10.86
N ALA A 176 3.51 4.49 -9.59
CA ALA A 176 2.55 3.46 -9.24
C ALA A 176 1.12 4.04 -9.23
N PRO A 177 0.17 3.43 -9.97
CA PRO A 177 -1.15 4.02 -10.22
C PRO A 177 -2.02 4.15 -8.96
N PHE A 178 -1.57 3.70 -7.78
CA PHE A 178 -2.33 3.69 -6.52
C PHE A 178 -1.68 4.53 -5.41
N TRP A 179 -0.60 5.25 -5.70
CA TRP A 179 0.10 6.05 -4.70
C TRP A 179 -0.53 7.44 -4.56
N THR A 180 -1.61 7.53 -3.75
CA THR A 180 -2.22 8.81 -3.37
C THR A 180 -1.76 9.27 -1.96
N GLY A 181 -0.67 8.70 -1.44
CA GLY A 181 -0.12 9.00 -0.11
C GLY A 181 0.54 7.80 0.58
N SER A 182 1.22 8.06 1.69
CA SER A 182 2.13 7.16 2.43
C SER A 182 1.46 6.06 3.26
N VAL A 183 0.41 5.39 2.75
CA VAL A 183 -0.28 4.34 3.53
C VAL A 183 0.30 2.96 3.21
N SER A 184 1.29 2.52 3.99
CA SER A 184 2.02 1.26 3.79
C SER A 184 1.15 -0.01 3.82
N LYS A 185 -0.06 0.07 4.40
CA LYS A 185 -1.02 -1.05 4.44
C LYS A 185 -1.60 -1.35 3.05
N THR A 186 -1.77 -0.30 2.24
CA THR A 186 -2.35 -0.39 0.89
C THR A 186 -1.40 -1.08 -0.09
N PHE A 187 -0.14 -0.68 -0.03
CA PHE A 187 0.95 -1.25 -0.81
C PHE A 187 1.17 -2.74 -0.49
N ARG A 188 1.23 -3.10 0.80
CA ARG A 188 1.51 -4.48 1.24
C ARG A 188 0.45 -5.50 0.86
N ALA A 189 -0.82 -5.12 0.86
CA ALA A 189 -1.89 -6.03 0.45
C ALA A 189 -2.07 -6.11 -1.08
N TYR A 190 -1.47 -5.19 -1.85
CA TYR A 190 -1.38 -5.30 -3.32
C TYR A 190 -0.29 -6.28 -3.78
N GLN A 191 0.78 -6.42 -2.99
CA GLN A 191 1.89 -7.34 -3.31
C GLN A 191 1.60 -8.81 -2.96
N LEU A 192 0.51 -9.12 -2.26
CA LEU A 192 0.15 -10.50 -1.92
C LEU A 192 -0.69 -11.14 -3.04
N PRO A 193 -0.27 -12.29 -3.59
CA PRO A 193 -1.05 -13.02 -4.58
C PRO A 193 -2.42 -13.42 -4.00
N GLY A 194 -3.51 -13.03 -4.67
CA GLY A 194 -4.87 -13.42 -4.27
C GLY A 194 -5.51 -12.61 -3.13
N CYS A 195 -4.84 -11.58 -2.59
CA CYS A 195 -5.50 -10.69 -1.64
C CYS A 195 -6.46 -9.71 -2.35
N LEU A 196 -7.68 -9.58 -1.82
CA LEU A 196 -8.56 -8.48 -2.20
C LEU A 196 -7.89 -7.15 -1.79
N PRO A 197 -7.82 -6.15 -2.69
CA PRO A 197 -7.14 -4.90 -2.41
C PRO A 197 -7.71 -4.25 -1.16
N PRO A 198 -6.86 -3.75 -0.23
CA PRO A 198 -7.31 -3.17 1.02
C PRO A 198 -8.09 -1.91 0.68
N TYR A 199 -9.36 -1.87 1.08
CA TYR A 199 -10.33 -0.79 0.80
C TYR A 199 -9.99 0.00 -0.47
N ARG A 200 -10.44 -0.49 -1.65
CA ARG A 200 -10.33 0.23 -2.94
C ARG A 200 -10.70 1.72 -2.84
N PHE A 201 -11.51 2.09 -1.85
CA PHE A 201 -12.10 3.41 -1.67
C PHE A 201 -11.97 3.89 -0.20
N PRO A 202 -11.63 5.17 0.06
CA PRO A 202 -11.68 5.76 1.40
C PRO A 202 -13.07 5.63 2.04
N LEU A 203 -13.14 5.48 3.38
CA LEU A 203 -14.42 5.35 4.10
C LEU A 203 -15.36 6.55 3.86
N SER A 204 -14.82 7.76 3.77
CA SER A 204 -15.58 8.97 3.44
C SER A 204 -16.17 8.90 2.02
N MET A 205 -15.43 8.35 1.06
CA MET A 205 -15.88 8.16 -0.31
C MET A 205 -17.01 7.12 -0.37
N ILE A 206 -16.87 6.00 0.32
CA ILE A 206 -17.89 4.95 0.41
C ILE A 206 -19.18 5.49 1.04
N LYS A 207 -19.07 6.24 2.15
CA LYS A 207 -20.23 6.88 2.80
C LYS A 207 -20.94 7.86 1.86
N SER A 208 -20.18 8.71 1.16
CA SER A 208 -20.72 9.64 0.17
C SER A 208 -21.37 8.92 -1.03
N PHE A 209 -20.77 7.82 -1.49
CA PHE A 209 -21.31 6.97 -2.53
C PHE A 209 -22.67 6.38 -2.14
N TRP A 210 -22.77 5.73 -0.98
CA TRP A 210 -24.04 5.10 -0.56
C TRP A 210 -25.13 6.10 -0.19
N SER A 211 -24.74 7.31 0.23
CA SER A 211 -25.69 8.36 0.60
C SER A 211 -26.11 9.27 -0.56
N ALA A 212 -25.45 9.22 -1.71
CA ALA A 212 -25.86 9.99 -2.87
C ALA A 212 -27.21 9.50 -3.44
N PRO A 213 -28.07 10.41 -3.91
CA PRO A 213 -29.39 10.08 -4.43
C PRO A 213 -29.22 9.44 -5.82
N MET A 214 -29.13 8.11 -5.84
CA MET A 214 -29.02 7.31 -7.05
C MET A 214 -30.18 6.33 -7.16
N ASP A 215 -30.64 6.10 -8.38
CA ASP A 215 -31.55 5.01 -8.68
C ASP A 215 -30.91 3.64 -8.35
N PRO A 216 -31.65 2.67 -7.77
CA PRO A 216 -31.13 1.35 -7.45
C PRO A 216 -30.50 0.60 -8.64
N ARG A 217 -31.01 0.81 -9.86
CA ARG A 217 -30.45 0.19 -11.08
C ARG A 217 -29.09 0.79 -11.38
N SER A 218 -28.94 2.11 -11.26
CA SER A 218 -27.64 2.77 -11.39
C SER A 218 -26.61 2.25 -10.37
N ARG A 219 -27.02 2.02 -9.12
CA ARG A 219 -26.15 1.42 -8.09
C ARG A 219 -25.69 0.01 -8.45
N THR A 220 -26.57 -0.78 -9.07
CA THR A 220 -26.23 -2.12 -9.54
C THR A 220 -25.17 -2.08 -10.64
N VAL A 221 -25.27 -1.13 -11.58
CA VAL A 221 -24.25 -0.95 -12.62
C VAL A 221 -22.92 -0.50 -12.01
N TRP A 222 -22.94 0.48 -11.11
CA TRP A 222 -21.75 0.88 -10.37
C TRP A 222 -21.11 -0.27 -9.61
N TYR A 223 -21.88 -1.10 -8.92
CA TYR A 223 -21.34 -2.27 -8.22
C TYR A 223 -20.59 -3.20 -9.19
N LYS A 224 -21.12 -3.43 -10.40
CA LYS A 224 -20.43 -4.23 -11.42
C LYS A 224 -19.12 -3.59 -11.89
N ILE A 225 -19.11 -2.27 -12.09
CA ILE A 225 -17.91 -1.50 -12.44
C ILE A 225 -16.85 -1.63 -11.33
N LEU A 226 -17.21 -1.26 -10.10
CA LEU A 226 -16.31 -1.19 -8.94
C LEU A 226 -15.83 -2.56 -8.47
N SER A 227 -16.55 -3.64 -8.77
CA SER A 227 -16.14 -5.02 -8.47
C SER A 227 -15.43 -5.71 -9.65
N ASN A 228 -15.21 -5.01 -10.76
CA ASN A 228 -14.67 -5.57 -12.00
C ASN A 228 -15.46 -6.79 -12.52
N LYS A 229 -16.79 -6.76 -12.38
CA LYS A 229 -17.73 -7.79 -12.83
C LYS A 229 -18.55 -7.32 -14.03
N LEU A 230 -17.89 -6.59 -14.94
CA LEU A 230 -18.51 -6.14 -16.17
C LEU A 230 -18.65 -7.32 -17.15
N PRO A 231 -19.81 -7.47 -17.81
CA PRO A 231 -20.03 -8.47 -18.85
C PRO A 231 -19.39 -8.03 -20.17
N LEU A 232 -18.06 -7.94 -20.19
CA LEU A 232 -17.29 -7.53 -21.38
C LEU A 232 -17.47 -8.55 -22.51
N GLN A 233 -17.41 -8.10 -23.77
CA GLN A 233 -17.66 -8.95 -24.93
C GLN A 233 -16.75 -10.19 -24.97
N HIS A 234 -15.46 -10.04 -24.63
CA HIS A 234 -14.54 -11.17 -24.56
C HIS A 234 -14.89 -12.20 -23.47
N LEU A 235 -15.56 -11.80 -22.38
CA LEU A 235 -16.06 -12.72 -21.34
C LEU A 235 -17.33 -13.42 -21.81
N LEU A 236 -18.20 -12.69 -22.51
CA LEU A 236 -19.44 -13.24 -23.07
C LEU A 236 -19.17 -14.22 -24.21
N ALA A 237 -18.16 -13.95 -25.03
CA ALA A 237 -17.71 -14.82 -26.12
C ALA A 237 -17.32 -16.23 -25.62
N LYS A 238 -16.86 -16.35 -24.36
CA LYS A 238 -16.55 -17.64 -23.72
C LYS A 238 -17.80 -18.46 -23.40
N MET A 239 -18.93 -17.80 -23.14
CA MET A 239 -20.20 -18.47 -22.81
C MET A 239 -21.06 -18.71 -24.05
N HIS A 240 -20.97 -17.81 -25.03
CA HIS A 240 -21.67 -17.93 -26.29
C HIS A 240 -20.75 -17.39 -27.40
N PRO A 241 -20.35 -18.18 -28.39
CA PRO A 241 -19.41 -17.76 -29.42
C PRO A 241 -20.02 -16.62 -30.24
N LYS A 242 -19.59 -15.39 -29.92
CA LYS A 242 -19.91 -14.13 -30.60
C LYS A 242 -18.61 -13.33 -30.69
N ASP A 243 -18.59 -12.37 -31.59
CA ASP A 243 -17.44 -11.48 -31.78
C ASP A 243 -17.03 -10.81 -30.44
N PRO A 244 -15.78 -10.94 -29.99
CA PRO A 244 -15.31 -10.35 -28.73
C PRO A 244 -15.10 -8.83 -28.81
N ARG A 245 -15.36 -8.20 -29.96
CA ARG A 245 -15.25 -6.75 -30.16
C ARG A 245 -16.50 -6.01 -29.68
N CYS A 246 -16.33 -4.72 -29.40
CA CYS A 246 -17.40 -3.84 -28.96
C CYS A 246 -18.55 -3.81 -29.97
N VAL A 247 -19.77 -4.13 -29.53
CA VAL A 247 -20.96 -4.16 -30.41
C VAL A 247 -21.30 -2.81 -31.05
N LEU A 248 -20.83 -1.69 -30.48
CA LEU A 248 -21.18 -0.35 -30.94
C LEU A 248 -20.23 0.22 -32.00
N CYS A 249 -18.93 -0.10 -31.91
CA CYS A 249 -17.88 0.47 -32.77
C CYS A 249 -16.86 -0.55 -33.29
N GLN A 250 -17.01 -1.83 -32.96
CA GLN A 250 -16.15 -2.93 -33.43
C GLN A 250 -14.67 -2.84 -33.03
N ALA A 251 -14.32 -2.01 -32.05
CA ALA A 251 -12.98 -1.96 -31.45
C ALA A 251 -12.80 -3.01 -30.33
N PRO A 252 -11.56 -3.34 -29.93
CA PRO A 252 -11.31 -4.16 -28.74
C PRO A 252 -11.99 -3.57 -27.50
N GLU A 253 -12.65 -4.41 -26.72
CA GLU A 253 -13.42 -3.97 -25.54
C GLU A 253 -12.78 -4.41 -24.22
N ASP A 254 -12.27 -3.42 -23.49
CA ASP A 254 -11.90 -3.52 -22.07
C ASP A 254 -12.90 -2.75 -21.18
N ALA A 255 -12.66 -2.68 -19.87
CA ALA A 255 -13.55 -1.98 -18.94
C ALA A 255 -13.68 -0.48 -19.25
N ALA A 256 -12.58 0.18 -19.64
CA ALA A 256 -12.57 1.60 -19.97
C ALA A 256 -13.36 1.87 -21.25
N HIS A 257 -13.20 1.03 -22.27
CA HIS A 257 -13.96 1.07 -23.52
C HIS A 257 -15.44 0.74 -23.32
N PHE A 258 -15.75 -0.23 -22.47
CA PHE A 258 -17.12 -0.60 -22.14
C PHE A 258 -17.90 0.55 -21.48
N ILE A 259 -17.24 1.36 -20.66
CA ILE A 259 -17.92 2.45 -19.91
C ILE A 259 -17.85 3.78 -20.64
N TYR A 260 -16.68 4.14 -21.17
CA TYR A 260 -16.35 5.51 -21.55
C TYR A 260 -15.69 5.63 -22.93
N LEU A 261 -14.57 4.92 -23.19
CA LEU A 261 -13.72 5.16 -24.38
C LEU A 261 -14.34 4.73 -25.72
N CYS A 262 -15.49 4.04 -25.73
CA CYS A 262 -16.20 3.77 -26.98
C CYS A 262 -16.67 5.09 -27.61
N PRO A 263 -16.38 5.38 -28.89
CA PRO A 263 -16.71 6.67 -29.52
C PRO A 263 -18.18 7.09 -29.38
N LYS A 264 -19.12 6.14 -29.52
CA LYS A 264 -20.56 6.43 -29.35
C LYS A 264 -20.93 6.78 -27.90
N LYS A 265 -20.25 6.19 -26.91
CA LYS A 265 -20.46 6.46 -25.48
C LYS A 265 -19.74 7.73 -25.05
N LEU A 266 -18.54 7.96 -25.58
CA LEU A 266 -17.73 9.15 -25.36
C LEU A 266 -18.51 10.41 -25.73
N LEU A 267 -19.16 10.43 -26.90
CA LEU A 267 -20.01 11.54 -27.32
C LEU A 267 -21.12 11.86 -26.30
N VAL A 268 -21.74 10.85 -25.68
CA VAL A 268 -22.75 11.03 -24.63
C VAL A 268 -22.11 11.64 -23.38
N TRP A 269 -20.97 11.09 -22.95
CA TRP A 269 -20.23 11.60 -21.80
C TRP A 269 -19.83 13.06 -21.98
N GLU A 270 -19.12 13.38 -23.04
CA GLU A 270 -18.62 14.73 -23.32
C GLU A 270 -19.76 15.74 -23.42
N SER A 271 -20.85 15.41 -24.14
CA SER A 271 -21.99 16.31 -24.31
C SER A 271 -22.70 16.61 -22.98
N VAL A 272 -22.94 15.58 -22.16
CA VAL A 272 -23.60 15.76 -20.86
C VAL A 272 -22.67 16.48 -19.88
N LEU A 273 -21.41 16.09 -19.80
CA LEU A 273 -20.44 16.71 -18.90
C LEU A 273 -20.23 18.18 -19.29
N ALA A 274 -20.13 18.52 -20.57
CA ALA A 274 -20.06 19.90 -21.06
C ALA A 274 -21.27 20.75 -20.65
N THR A 275 -22.42 20.11 -20.47
CA THR A 275 -23.66 20.79 -20.05
C THR A 275 -23.71 21.08 -18.56
N HIS A 276 -23.15 20.19 -17.71
CA HIS A 276 -23.34 20.24 -16.24
C HIS A 276 -22.07 20.54 -15.46
N LEU A 277 -20.90 20.41 -16.07
CA LEU A 277 -19.61 20.71 -15.46
C LEU A 277 -18.91 21.80 -16.29
N PRO A 278 -18.23 22.76 -15.65
CA PRO A 278 -17.36 23.67 -16.38
C PRO A 278 -16.27 22.83 -17.07
N MET A 279 -16.21 22.87 -18.41
CA MET A 279 -15.29 22.09 -19.28
C MET A 279 -13.79 22.27 -18.98
N LEU A 280 -13.44 23.13 -18.04
CA LEU A 280 -12.08 23.62 -17.80
C LEU A 280 -11.21 22.75 -16.87
N PHE A 281 -11.69 21.66 -16.26
CA PHE A 281 -11.00 21.16 -15.06
C PHE A 281 -10.67 19.66 -14.96
N LEU A 282 -10.94 18.81 -15.95
CA LEU A 282 -10.66 17.38 -15.80
C LEU A 282 -10.07 16.76 -17.07
N GLN A 283 -8.83 16.27 -16.94
CA GLN A 283 -8.18 15.43 -17.92
C GLN A 283 -8.93 14.09 -18.05
N LEU A 284 -8.95 13.52 -19.26
CA LEU A 284 -9.56 12.20 -19.56
C LEU A 284 -9.22 11.12 -18.52
N GLN A 285 -7.96 11.10 -18.08
CA GLN A 285 -7.46 10.16 -17.08
C GLN A 285 -8.20 10.27 -15.74
N ASN A 286 -8.47 11.50 -15.26
CA ASN A 286 -9.15 11.74 -13.99
C ASN A 286 -10.61 11.25 -14.05
N TYR A 287 -11.28 11.36 -15.20
CA TYR A 287 -12.63 10.84 -15.39
C TYR A 287 -12.66 9.31 -15.34
N LEU A 288 -11.73 8.67 -16.04
CA LEU A 288 -11.61 7.21 -16.03
C LEU A 288 -11.27 6.69 -14.64
N ASP A 289 -10.35 7.34 -13.93
CA ASP A 289 -9.99 6.97 -12.57
C ASP A 289 -11.13 7.20 -11.57
N PHE A 290 -11.95 8.23 -11.76
CA PHE A 290 -13.16 8.39 -10.96
C PHE A 290 -14.20 7.31 -11.29
N LEU A 291 -14.42 7.00 -12.57
CA LEU A 291 -15.40 6.01 -13.01
C LEU A 291 -15.05 4.58 -12.61
N LEU A 292 -13.80 4.19 -12.75
CA LEU A 292 -13.35 2.82 -12.49
C LEU A 292 -12.96 2.62 -11.02
N HIS A 293 -12.48 3.68 -10.36
CA HIS A 293 -11.82 3.58 -9.07
C HIS A 293 -12.31 4.58 -8.00
N LEU A 294 -13.30 5.43 -8.28
CA LEU A 294 -13.76 6.52 -7.39
C LEU A 294 -12.60 7.40 -6.86
N ARG A 295 -11.56 7.60 -7.68
CA ARG A 295 -10.41 8.45 -7.37
C ARG A 295 -10.56 9.82 -8.01
N HIS A 296 -9.82 10.81 -7.48
CA HIS A 296 -9.79 12.17 -8.02
C HIS A 296 -11.19 12.76 -8.27
N PRO A 297 -12.06 12.80 -7.24
CA PRO A 297 -13.37 13.41 -7.40
C PRO A 297 -13.24 14.84 -7.92
N PRO A 298 -14.15 15.30 -8.79
CA PRO A 298 -14.15 16.68 -9.30
C PRO A 298 -14.18 17.67 -8.13
N GLY A 299 -13.07 18.36 -7.86
CA GLY A 299 -12.93 19.22 -6.68
C GLY A 299 -13.89 20.42 -6.68
N HIS A 300 -14.33 20.86 -7.85
CA HIS A 300 -15.17 22.05 -8.03
C HIS A 300 -16.67 21.74 -8.10
N PHE A 301 -17.09 20.47 -7.99
CA PHE A 301 -18.50 20.08 -8.02
C PHE A 301 -18.84 19.22 -6.81
N PRO A 302 -19.99 19.43 -6.14
CA PRO A 302 -20.35 18.66 -4.95
C PRO A 302 -20.32 17.16 -5.23
N LEU A 303 -19.54 16.41 -4.44
CA LEU A 303 -19.27 14.98 -4.68
C LEU A 303 -20.54 14.15 -4.85
N ARG A 304 -21.56 14.38 -4.02
CA ARG A 304 -22.85 13.70 -4.14
C ARG A 304 -23.52 13.99 -5.48
N ARG A 305 -23.47 15.23 -5.94
CA ARG A 305 -24.05 15.65 -7.21
C ARG A 305 -23.27 15.08 -8.40
N THR A 306 -21.94 15.02 -8.31
CA THR A 306 -21.08 14.30 -9.28
C THR A 306 -21.50 12.85 -9.38
N LEU A 307 -21.59 12.18 -8.24
CA LEU A 307 -21.96 10.77 -8.17
C LEU A 307 -23.35 10.53 -8.78
N THR A 308 -24.34 11.38 -8.48
CA THR A 308 -25.67 11.31 -9.10
C THR A 308 -25.60 11.50 -10.61
N LEU A 309 -24.89 12.52 -11.10
CA LEU A 309 -24.73 12.78 -12.53
C LEU A 309 -24.14 11.57 -13.26
N PHE A 310 -23.01 11.07 -12.76
CA PHE A 310 -22.31 9.94 -13.36
C PHE A 310 -23.18 8.68 -13.32
N SER A 311 -23.94 8.49 -12.24
CA SER A 311 -24.88 7.37 -12.11
C SER A 311 -26.02 7.42 -13.11
N VAL A 312 -26.53 8.62 -13.42
CA VAL A 312 -27.56 8.80 -14.46
C VAL A 312 -26.98 8.50 -15.83
N ILE A 313 -25.77 9.01 -16.13
CA ILE A 313 -25.10 8.78 -17.41
C ILE A 313 -24.84 7.28 -17.61
N ILE A 314 -24.16 6.64 -16.66
CA ILE A 314 -23.80 5.21 -16.72
C ILE A 314 -25.04 4.35 -16.91
N ASN A 315 -26.12 4.62 -16.18
CA ASN A 315 -27.33 3.81 -16.28
C ASN A 315 -28.01 3.94 -17.65
N ASN A 316 -28.09 5.15 -18.22
CA ASN A 316 -28.67 5.34 -19.54
C ASN A 316 -27.79 4.73 -20.64
N ILE A 317 -26.47 4.88 -20.56
CA ILE A 317 -25.53 4.21 -21.48
C ILE A 317 -25.66 2.70 -21.37
N TRP A 318 -25.70 2.15 -20.14
CA TRP A 318 -25.87 0.73 -19.88
C TRP A 318 -27.17 0.20 -20.51
N ARG A 319 -28.31 0.85 -20.21
CA ARG A 319 -29.62 0.45 -20.75
C ARG A 319 -29.63 0.46 -22.27
N SER A 320 -29.12 1.52 -22.89
CA SER A 320 -29.07 1.63 -24.37
C SER A 320 -28.11 0.61 -24.99
N HIS A 321 -26.97 0.33 -24.34
CA HIS A 321 -26.03 -0.70 -24.80
C HIS A 321 -26.68 -2.10 -24.82
N TRP A 322 -27.38 -2.49 -23.75
CA TRP A 322 -28.05 -3.79 -23.70
C TRP A 322 -29.28 -3.87 -24.58
N ASN A 323 -30.04 -2.79 -24.72
CA ASN A 323 -31.15 -2.75 -25.66
C ASN A 323 -30.68 -2.90 -27.11
N PHE A 324 -29.55 -2.29 -27.47
CA PHE A 324 -28.93 -2.51 -28.77
C PHE A 324 -28.49 -3.97 -28.94
N LYS A 325 -27.85 -4.56 -27.93
CA LYS A 325 -27.32 -5.93 -28.04
C LYS A 325 -28.38 -7.04 -28.01
N ILE A 326 -29.47 -6.85 -27.25
CA ILE A 326 -30.49 -7.89 -26.99
C ILE A 326 -31.70 -7.71 -27.91
N ASN A 327 -32.12 -6.46 -28.12
CA ASN A 327 -33.36 -6.12 -28.81
C ASN A 327 -33.14 -5.35 -30.12
N ASP A 328 -31.88 -5.23 -30.58
CA ASP A 328 -31.48 -4.48 -31.79
C ASP A 328 -31.99 -3.04 -31.87
N VAL A 329 -32.29 -2.42 -30.73
CA VAL A 329 -32.72 -1.02 -30.66
C VAL A 329 -31.52 -0.09 -30.89
N PRO A 330 -31.51 0.80 -31.90
CA PRO A 330 -30.37 1.63 -32.23
C PRO A 330 -29.85 2.46 -31.05
N PHE A 331 -28.53 2.46 -30.84
CA PHE A 331 -27.89 3.34 -29.88
C PHE A 331 -27.82 4.76 -30.46
N THR A 332 -28.72 5.65 -30.02
CA THR A 332 -28.83 7.04 -30.49
C THR A 332 -28.30 8.03 -29.43
N PRO A 333 -27.05 8.53 -29.55
CA PRO A 333 -26.45 9.41 -28.54
C PRO A 333 -27.31 10.64 -28.21
N HIS A 334 -27.88 11.29 -29.23
CA HIS A 334 -28.71 12.48 -29.06
C HIS A 334 -29.93 12.25 -28.15
N THR A 335 -30.69 11.17 -28.37
CA THR A 335 -31.84 10.81 -27.53
C THR A 335 -31.41 10.50 -26.11
N ILE A 336 -30.28 9.79 -25.94
CA ILE A 336 -29.72 9.44 -24.64
C ILE A 336 -29.34 10.71 -23.86
N ILE A 337 -28.67 11.66 -24.51
CA ILE A 337 -28.27 12.94 -23.91
C ILE A 337 -29.50 13.73 -23.43
N GLN A 338 -30.56 13.82 -24.25
CA GLN A 338 -31.81 14.49 -23.87
C GLN A 338 -32.46 13.86 -22.63
N ILE A 339 -32.52 12.52 -22.57
CA ILE A 339 -33.06 11.79 -21.42
C ILE A 339 -32.24 12.06 -20.17
N ILE A 340 -30.91 11.99 -20.27
CA ILE A 340 -30.01 12.24 -19.14
C ILE A 340 -30.19 13.66 -18.61
N ASN A 341 -30.22 14.66 -19.50
CA ASN A 341 -30.39 16.06 -19.11
C ASN A 341 -31.73 16.30 -18.42
N ARG A 342 -32.82 15.69 -18.90
CA ARG A 342 -34.13 15.76 -18.26
C ARG A 342 -34.14 15.08 -16.89
N GLN A 343 -33.57 13.89 -16.77
CA GLN A 343 -33.50 13.14 -15.51
C GLN A 343 -32.64 13.88 -14.48
N PHE A 344 -31.47 14.38 -14.87
CA PHE A 344 -30.58 15.06 -13.94
C PHE A 344 -31.17 16.36 -13.39
N ARG A 345 -31.88 17.13 -14.23
CA ARG A 345 -32.62 18.34 -13.79
C ARG A 345 -33.73 18.05 -12.77
N SER A 346 -34.27 16.83 -12.75
CA SER A 346 -35.32 16.45 -11.81
C SER A 346 -34.82 16.08 -10.41
N PHE A 347 -33.50 15.93 -10.21
CA PHE A 347 -32.95 15.68 -8.88
C PHE A 347 -32.87 16.99 -8.08
N PRO A 348 -33.26 17.00 -6.79
CA PRO A 348 -33.17 18.19 -5.96
C PRO A 348 -31.73 18.66 -5.82
N LEU A 349 -31.52 19.97 -5.91
CA LEU A 349 -30.27 20.63 -5.55
C LEU A 349 -30.20 20.68 -4.02
N PHE A 350 -29.56 19.68 -3.41
CA PHE A 350 -29.25 19.70 -1.97
C PHE A 350 -27.90 20.36 -1.72
#